data_AF-A0A960MB06-F1
#
_entry.id   AF-A0A960MB06-F1
#
_cell.length_a   1.000
_cell.length_b   1.000
_cell.length_c   1.000
_cell.angle_alpha   90.00
_cell.angle_beta   90.00
_cell.angle_gamma   90.00
#
_symmetry.space_group_name_H-M   'P 1'
#
loop_
_entity.id
_entity.type
_entity.pdbx_description
1 polymer ?
#
loop_
_entity_poly.entity_id
_entity_poly.type
_entity_poly.pdbx_seq_one_letter_code
_entity_poly.pdbx_strand_id
1 'polypeptide(L)' 'LAEGKNQTTPEPQVCIWVNEYQGIRTFGTTLGHHNETMSEPVYLDLVTRGILWSLGKLGN' A
#
# COMPACT_ATOMS: atom_id res chain seq x y z
N LEU A 1 -1.03 4.92 -6.80
CA LEU A 1 0.21 5.23 -6.07
C LEU A 1 -0.15 6.20 -4.95
N ALA A 2 0.44 6.06 -3.76
CA ALA A 2 0.32 7.05 -2.69
C ALA A 2 1.71 7.34 -2.10
N GLU A 3 1.91 8.58 -1.65
CA GLU A 3 3.22 9.13 -1.35
C GLU A 3 3.29 9.69 0.09
N GLY A 4 4.48 9.67 0.67
CA GLY A 4 4.79 10.25 1.97
C GLY A 4 5.96 11.23 1.89
N LYS A 5 5.97 12.24 2.78
CA LYS A 5 7.11 13.16 2.91
C LYS A 5 8.16 12.55 3.82
N ASN A 6 9.42 12.67 3.42
CA ASN A 6 10.57 12.39 4.27
C ASN A 6 11.17 13.72 4.75
N GLN A 7 11.81 13.74 5.91
CA GLN A 7 12.50 14.92 6.44
C GLN A 7 13.86 15.17 5.77
N THR A 8 14.42 14.17 5.08
CA THR A 8 15.78 14.24 4.51
C THR A 8 15.82 14.54 3.01
N THR A 9 14.72 14.35 2.29
CA THR A 9 14.62 14.60 0.85
C THR A 9 13.40 15.48 0.58
N PRO A 10 13.52 16.50 -0.30
CA PRO A 10 12.39 17.36 -0.63
C PRO A 10 11.33 16.64 -1.48
N GLU A 11 11.70 15.57 -2.19
CA GLU A 11 10.81 14.79 -3.03
C GLU A 11 9.91 13.85 -2.21
N PRO A 12 8.60 13.76 -2.52
CA PRO A 12 7.73 12.74 -1.95
C PRO A 12 8.22 11.34 -2.34
N GLN A 13 8.06 10.39 -1.41
CA GLN A 13 8.45 9.00 -1.61
C GLN A 13 7.21 8.15 -1.84
N VAL A 14 7.22 7.30 -2.87
CA VAL A 14 6.13 6.34 -3.09
C VAL A 14 6.12 5.32 -1.94
N CYS A 15 5.01 5.27 -1.21
CA CYS A 15 4.84 4.37 -0.06
C CYS A 15 3.81 3.27 -0.32
N ILE A 16 2.94 3.43 -1.31
CA ILE A 16 1.92 2.46 -1.70
C ILE A 16 1.80 2.42 -3.22
N TRP A 17 1.81 1.25 -3.81
CA TRP A 17 1.71 1.08 -5.25
C TRP A 17 0.95 -0.17 -5.65
N VAL A 18 0.47 -0.14 -6.89
CA VAL A 18 -0.07 -1.30 -7.60
C VAL A 18 0.66 -1.41 -8.93
N ASN A 19 0.85 -2.64 -9.39
CA ASN A 19 1.40 -2.92 -10.71
C ASN A 19 0.69 -4.14 -11.32
N GLU A 20 0.65 -4.20 -12.64
CA GLU A 20 0.22 -5.38 -13.36
C GLU A 20 1.31 -5.76 -14.36
N TYR A 21 1.81 -6.98 -14.25
CA TYR A 21 2.82 -7.50 -15.16
C TYR A 21 2.45 -8.91 -15.60
N GLN A 22 2.29 -9.09 -16.91
CA GLN A 22 1.89 -10.37 -17.51
C GLN A 22 0.60 -10.96 -16.89
N GLY A 23 -0.38 -10.11 -16.58
CA GLY A 23 -1.65 -10.52 -15.96
C GLY A 23 -1.56 -10.81 -14.45
N ILE A 24 -0.38 -10.65 -13.83
CA ILE A 24 -0.19 -10.77 -12.39
C ILE A 24 -0.29 -9.38 -11.76
N ARG A 25 -1.25 -9.22 -10.85
CA ARG A 25 -1.42 -8.01 -10.05
C ARG A 25 -0.58 -8.08 -8.78
N THR A 26 0.22 -7.03 -8.55
CA THR A 26 1.00 -6.88 -7.32
C THR A 26 0.63 -5.58 -6.62
N PHE A 27 0.24 -5.70 -5.35
CA PHE A 27 0.11 -4.58 -4.42
C PHE A 27 1.35 -4.53 -3.53
N GLY A 28 1.87 -3.33 -3.25
CA GLY A 28 3.00 -3.15 -2.36
C GLY A 28 2.87 -1.91 -1.50
N THR A 29 3.41 -2.00 -0.28
CA THR A 29 3.57 -0.87 0.63
C THR A 29 4.87 -0.97 1.42
N THR A 30 5.50 0.17 1.71
CA THR A 30 6.66 0.28 2.62
C THR A 30 6.26 0.64 4.05
N LEU A 31 4.98 0.87 4.32
CA LEU A 31 4.46 1.13 5.66
C LEU A 31 4.35 -0.17 6.47
N GLY A 32 4.37 -0.06 7.81
CA GLY A 32 4.16 -1.21 8.70
C GLY A 32 5.38 -1.69 9.48
N HIS A 33 6.41 -0.87 9.66
CA HIS A 33 7.55 -1.21 10.53
C HIS A 33 7.18 -1.21 12.02
N HIS A 34 6.19 -0.42 12.42
CA HIS A 34 5.79 -0.22 13.81
C HIS A 34 4.40 -0.82 14.10
N ASN A 35 4.24 -1.40 15.29
CA ASN A 35 2.99 -2.03 15.72
C ASN A 35 1.84 -1.03 15.80
N GLU A 36 2.14 0.21 16.18
CA GLU A 36 1.18 1.31 16.24
C GLU A 36 0.57 1.56 14.87
N THR A 37 1.40 1.70 13.82
CA THR A 37 0.92 1.83 12.43
C THR A 37 0.10 0.63 12.00
N MET A 38 0.55 -0.59 12.33
CA MET A 38 -0.18 -1.80 11.92
C MET A 38 -1.51 -2.00 12.64
N SER A 39 -1.66 -1.40 13.84
CA SER A 39 -2.87 -1.49 14.65
C SER A 39 -3.92 -0.46 14.21
N GLU A 40 -3.54 0.56 13.44
CA GLU A 40 -4.47 1.56 12.94
C GLU A 40 -5.49 0.91 11.98
N PRO A 41 -6.80 1.13 12.19
CA PRO A 41 -7.85 0.56 11.34
C PRO A 41 -7.65 0.88 9.85
N VAL A 42 -7.18 2.09 9.53
CA VAL A 42 -6.91 2.51 8.15
C VAL A 42 -5.79 1.70 7.49
N TYR A 43 -4.78 1.26 8.25
CA TYR A 43 -3.71 0.43 7.73
C TYR A 43 -4.22 -0.99 7.44
N LEU A 44 -5.04 -1.54 8.34
CA LEU A 44 -5.67 -2.85 8.14
C LEU A 44 -6.58 -2.83 6.91
N ASP A 45 -7.42 -1.80 6.76
CA ASP A 45 -8.26 -1.61 5.58
C ASP A 45 -7.44 -1.51 4.29
N LEU A 46 -6.34 -0.75 4.32
CA LEU A 46 -5.42 -0.61 3.19
C LEU A 46 -4.85 -1.95 2.74
N VAL A 47 -4.28 -2.73 3.67
CA VAL A 47 -3.68 -4.02 3.35
C VAL A 47 -4.72 -5.03 2.89
N THR A 48 -5.88 -5.12 3.56
CA THR A 48 -6.98 -6.00 3.15
C THR A 48 -7.47 -5.67 1.74
N ARG A 49 -7.69 -4.40 1.42
CA ARG A 49 -8.10 -3.96 0.07
C ARG A 49 -7.02 -4.25 -0.97
N GLY A 50 -5.74 -4.06 -0.64
CA GLY A 50 -4.62 -4.40 -1.52
C GLY A 50 -4.54 -5.89 -1.86
N ILE A 51 -4.80 -6.76 -0.87
CA ILE A 51 -4.89 -8.21 -1.08
C ILE A 51 -6.09 -8.55 -1.98
N LEU A 52 -7.27 -8.02 -1.67
CA LEU A 52 -8.48 -8.25 -2.47
C LEU A 52 -8.31 -7.77 -3.93
N TRP A 53 -7.64 -6.63 -4.13
CA TRP A 53 -7.33 -6.11 -5.45
C TRP A 53 -6.42 -7.06 -6.22
N SER A 54 -5.34 -7.54 -5.58
CA SER A 54 -4.38 -8.48 -6.18
C SER A 54 -5.09 -9.77 -6.66
N LEU A 55 -6.10 -10.22 -5.91
CA LEU A 55 -6.92 -11.40 -6.23
C LEU A 55 -8.08 -11.13 -7.19
N GLY A 56 -8.38 -9.87 -7.53
CA GLY A 56 -9.56 -9.52 -8.34
C GLY A 56 -10.89 -9.72 -7.64
N LYS A 57 -10.86 -9.67 -6.31
CA LYS A 57 -12.01 -9.81 -5.43
C LYS A 57 -12.40 -8.48 -4.77
N LEU A 58 -11.70 -7.39 -5.10
CA LEU A 58 -12.10 -6.07 -4.68
C LEU A 58 -13.31 -5.64 -5.53
N GLY A 59 -14.50 -5.76 -4.95
CA GLY A 59 -15.75 -5.31 -5.56
C GLY A 59 -15.87 -3.78 -5.65
N ASN A 60 -16.98 -3.32 -6.24
CA ASN A 60 -17.36 -1.91 -6.27
C ASN A 60 -17.89 -1.44 -4.91
#